data_AF-A0AAY4DAH5-F1
#
_entry.id   AF-A0AAY4DAH5-F1
#
_cell.length_a   1.000
_cell.length_b   1.000
_cell.length_c   1.000
_cell.angle_alpha   90.00
_cell.angle_beta   90.00
_cell.angle_gamma   90.00
#
_symmetry.space_group_name_H-M   'P 1'
#
loop_
_entity.id
_entity.type
_entity.pdbx_description
1 polymer ?
#
loop_
_entity_poly.entity_id
_entity_poly.type
_entity_poly.pdbx_seq_one_letter_code
_entity_poly.pdbx_strand_id
1 'polypeptide(L)' 'RCAPERSGMNHELRRTLKPLMEKRRRARINDSLGRLKALILPLVGKDTSRYSKLEKADILEMTVRFLKEIPASSTKE' A
#
# COMPACT_ATOMS: atom_id res chain seq x y z
N ARG A 1 -31.77 -43.79 -0.40
CA ARG A 1 -30.52 -43.45 -1.13
C ARG A 1 -30.25 -41.96 -0.89
N CYS A 2 -29.40 -41.64 0.09
CA CYS A 2 -29.02 -40.26 0.42
C CYS A 2 -27.88 -39.80 -0.51
N ALA A 3 -27.96 -38.57 -1.02
CA ALA A 3 -26.94 -37.95 -1.85
C ALA A 3 -25.86 -37.25 -0.98
N PRO A 4 -24.59 -37.19 -1.41
CA PRO A 4 -23.52 -36.62 -0.60
C PRO A 4 -23.43 -35.10 -0.71
N GLU A 5 -23.01 -34.50 0.39
CA GLU A 5 -22.94 -33.09 0.71
C GLU A 5 -21.85 -32.34 -0.10
N ARG A 6 -22.24 -31.49 -1.05
CA ARG A 6 -21.33 -30.56 -1.76
C ARG A 6 -21.04 -29.28 -0.94
N SER A 7 -20.60 -29.40 0.31
CA SER A 7 -20.31 -28.23 1.17
C SER A 7 -18.81 -27.98 1.43
N GLY A 8 -17.92 -28.91 1.07
CA GLY A 8 -16.49 -28.82 1.42
C GLY A 8 -15.59 -27.95 0.52
N MET A 9 -15.83 -27.90 -0.80
CA MET A 9 -14.86 -27.29 -1.74
C MET A 9 -14.78 -25.75 -1.68
N ASN A 10 -15.85 -25.08 -1.26
CA ASN A 10 -15.89 -23.61 -1.28
C ASN A 10 -15.06 -22.99 -0.15
N HIS A 11 -14.89 -23.71 0.96
CA HIS A 11 -14.14 -23.23 2.10
C HIS A 11 -12.62 -23.26 1.84
N GLU A 12 -12.13 -24.31 1.17
CA GLU A 12 -10.72 -24.49 0.84
C GLU A 12 -10.25 -23.54 -0.27
N LEU A 13 -11.09 -23.29 -1.27
CA LEU A 13 -10.87 -22.26 -2.29
C LEU A 13 -10.89 -20.84 -1.69
N ARG A 14 -11.81 -20.54 -0.76
CA ARG A 14 -11.78 -19.27 -0.01
C ARG A 14 -10.54 -19.14 0.89
N ARG A 15 -10.02 -20.24 1.43
CA ARG A 15 -8.80 -20.28 2.25
C ARG A 15 -7.52 -20.11 1.43
N THR A 16 -7.50 -20.49 0.16
CA THR A 16 -6.34 -20.37 -0.76
C THR A 16 -6.37 -19.12 -1.64
N LEU A 17 -7.55 -18.61 -2.03
CA LEU A 17 -7.66 -17.37 -2.83
C LEU A 17 -7.45 -16.10 -1.99
N LYS A 18 -7.89 -16.09 -0.72
CA LYS A 18 -7.65 -14.97 0.21
C LYS A 18 -6.16 -14.62 0.38
N PRO A 19 -5.24 -15.57 0.62
CA PRO A 19 -3.81 -15.26 0.71
C PRO A 19 -3.23 -14.78 -0.63
N LEU A 20 -3.75 -15.20 -1.78
CA LEU A 20 -3.33 -14.69 -3.10
C LEU A 20 -3.77 -13.24 -3.33
N MET A 21 -5.02 -12.92 -2.98
CA MET A 21 -5.55 -11.55 -3.08
C MET A 21 -4.86 -10.60 -2.10
N GLU A 22 -4.58 -11.06 -0.87
CA GLU A 22 -3.79 -10.31 0.11
C GLU A 22 -2.34 -10.12 -0.38
N LYS A 23 -1.71 -11.12 -1.01
CA LYS A 23 -0.38 -10.98 -1.62
C LYS A 23 -0.38 -9.89 -2.71
N ARG A 24 -1.39 -9.87 -3.59
CA ARG A 24 -1.56 -8.80 -4.59
C ARG A 24 -1.81 -7.43 -3.95
N ARG A 25 -2.64 -7.37 -2.91
CA ARG A 25 -2.91 -6.13 -2.16
C ARG A 25 -1.64 -5.58 -1.51
N ARG A 26 -0.87 -6.44 -0.83
CA ARG A 26 0.41 -6.09 -0.22
C ARG A 26 1.45 -5.63 -1.24
N ALA A 27 1.52 -6.29 -2.40
CA ALA A 27 2.39 -5.85 -3.49
C ALA A 27 2.01 -4.45 -3.98
N ARG A 28 0.72 -4.19 -4.19
CA ARG A 28 0.23 -2.85 -4.58
C ARG A 28 0.58 -1.78 -3.52
N ILE A 29 0.34 -2.06 -2.24
CA ILE A 29 0.68 -1.13 -1.14
C ILE A 29 2.19 -0.84 -1.12
N ASN A 30 3.01 -1.88 -1.23
CA ASN A 30 4.46 -1.72 -1.22
C ASN A 30 4.98 -0.94 -2.43
N ASP A 31 4.41 -1.19 -3.61
CA ASP A 31 4.70 -0.45 -4.83
C ASP A 31 4.30 1.03 -4.71
N SER A 32 3.10 1.31 -4.21
CA SER A 32 2.66 2.68 -3.92
C SER A 32 3.57 3.38 -2.90
N LEU A 33 4.01 2.70 -1.84
CA LEU A 33 4.97 3.24 -0.87
C LEU A 33 6.34 3.53 -1.50
N GLY A 34 6.79 2.69 -2.43
CA GLY A 34 8.01 2.93 -3.20
C GLY A 34 7.91 4.17 -4.08
N ARG A 35 6.79 4.32 -4.80
CA ARG A 35 6.51 5.51 -5.62
C ARG A 35 6.41 6.78 -4.77
N LEU A 36 5.67 6.71 -3.65
CA LEU A 36 5.56 7.83 -2.70
C LEU A 36 6.94 8.27 -2.22
N LYS A 37 7.80 7.34 -1.82
CA LYS A 37 9.18 7.64 -1.43
C LYS A 37 9.94 8.36 -2.56
N ALA A 38 9.86 7.87 -3.79
CA ALA A 38 10.55 8.46 -4.94
C ALA A 38 10.03 9.86 -5.30
N LEU A 39 8.74 10.14 -5.06
CA LEU A 39 8.13 11.45 -5.30
C LEU A 39 8.40 12.44 -4.17
N ILE A 40 8.24 12.02 -2.91
CA ILE A 40 8.32 12.93 -1.77
C ILE A 40 9.76 13.36 -1.49
N LEU A 41 10.74 12.45 -1.56
CA LEU A 41 12.15 12.76 -1.27
C LEU A 41 12.69 13.98 -2.04
N PRO A 42 12.56 14.07 -3.37
CA PRO A 42 13.00 15.26 -4.10
C PRO A 42 12.17 16.50 -3.77
N LEU A 43 10.86 16.36 -3.54
CA LEU A 43 9.98 17.49 -3.20
C LEU A 43 10.33 18.15 -1.85
N VAL A 44 10.84 17.36 -0.90
CA VAL A 44 11.29 17.85 0.41
C VAL A 44 12.80 18.12 0.47
N GLY A 45 13.51 18.06 -0.67
CA GLY A 45 14.95 18.31 -0.75
C GLY A 45 15.83 17.27 -0.04
N LYS A 46 15.36 16.02 0.07
CA LYS A 46 16.05 14.92 0.76
C LYS A 46 16.73 13.96 -0.23
N ASP A 47 17.96 13.59 0.08
CA ASP A 47 18.84 12.84 -0.81
C ASP A 47 18.54 11.33 -0.83
N THR A 48 18.10 10.77 -1.95
CA THR A 48 17.61 9.38 -2.04
C THR A 48 18.57 8.33 -1.47
N SER A 49 19.88 8.53 -1.57
CA SER A 49 20.89 7.61 -1.05
C SER A 49 20.82 7.46 0.48
N ARG A 50 20.58 8.56 1.20
CA ARG A 50 20.45 8.56 2.67
C ARG A 50 19.15 7.92 3.14
N TYR A 51 18.13 7.91 2.28
CA TYR A 51 16.81 7.37 2.61
C TYR A 51 16.61 5.95 2.07
N SER A 52 17.65 5.28 1.58
CA SER A 52 17.60 3.91 1.05
C SER A 52 16.92 2.91 2.01
N LYS A 53 17.18 3.04 3.33
CA LYS A 53 16.64 2.17 4.40
C LYS A 53 15.40 2.71 5.12
N LEU A 54 14.68 3.68 4.55
CA LEU A 54 13.55 4.31 5.23
C LEU A 54 12.45 3.30 5.61
N GLU A 55 11.96 3.36 6.85
CA GLU A 55 10.87 2.51 7.30
C GLU A 55 9.54 2.95 6.67
N LYS A 56 8.56 2.04 6.64
CA LYS A 56 7.26 2.35 6.03
C LYS A 56 6.53 3.46 6.78
N ALA A 57 6.71 3.55 8.10
CA ALA A 57 6.13 4.59 8.93
C ALA A 57 6.69 5.98 8.58
N ASP A 58 8.02 6.11 8.45
CA ASP A 58 8.68 7.35 8.04
C ASP A 58 8.22 7.83 6.66
N ILE A 59 8.06 6.92 5.68
CA ILE A 59 7.54 7.28 4.35
C ILE A 59 6.16 7.92 4.48
N LEU A 60 5.28 7.31 5.28
CA LEU A 60 3.93 7.81 5.51
C LEU A 60 3.94 9.15 6.25
N GLU A 61 4.71 9.28 7.32
CA GLU A 61 4.79 10.50 8.12
C GLU A 61 5.31 11.68 7.30
N MET A 62 6.40 11.48 6.56
CA MET A 62 6.98 12.50 5.68
C MET A 62 6.00 12.94 4.60
N THR A 63 5.25 11.99 4.01
CA THR A 63 4.20 12.28 3.03
C THR A 63 3.08 13.12 3.66
N VAL A 64 2.60 12.75 4.85
CA VAL A 64 1.53 13.48 5.54
C VAL A 64 1.98 14.89 5.91
N ARG A 65 3.21 15.05 6.39
CA ARG A 65 3.79 16.36 6.69
C ARG A 65 3.84 17.24 5.44
N PHE A 66 4.37 16.71 4.33
CA PHE A 66 4.38 17.42 3.05
C PHE A 66 2.98 17.86 2.63
N LEU A 67 1.99 16.95 2.69
CA LEU A 67 0.60 17.28 2.33
C LEU A 67 -0.04 18.35 3.22
N LYS A 68 0.34 18.44 4.50
CA LYS A 68 -0.11 19.51 5.41
C LYS A 68 0.57 20.85 5.13
N GLU A 69 1.81 20.81 4.65
CA GLU A 69 2.57 22.00 4.26
C GLU A 69 2.13 22.55 2.89
N ILE A 70 1.42 21.76 2.07
CA ILE A 70 0.73 22.26 0.87
C ILE A 70 -0.44 23.14 1.34
N PRO A 71 -0.41 24.47 1.12
CA PRO A 71 -1.54 25.31 1.46
C PRO A 71 -2.78 24.84 0.69
N ALA A 72 -3.94 24.80 1.34
CA ALA A 72 -5.22 24.38 0.77
C ALA A 72 -5.74 25.28 -0.38
N SER A 73 -4.89 26.10 -0.99
CA SER A 73 -5.19 27.11 -2.00
C SER A 73 -5.28 26.58 -3.44
N SER A 74 -5.10 25.28 -3.69
CA SER A 74 -5.21 24.70 -5.05
C SER A 74 -6.55 24.03 -5.34
N THR A 75 -7.52 24.06 -4.41
CA THR A 75 -8.91 23.65 -4.67
C THR A 75 -9.80 24.89 -4.81
N LYS A 76 -9.57 25.65 -5.87
CA LYS A 76 -10.50 26.64 -6.42
C LYS A 76 -10.85 26.15 -7.82
N GLU A 77 -11.85 25.28 -7.90
CA GLU A 77 -12.76 25.22 -9.06
C GLU A 77 -14.18 25.44 -8.52
#